data_AF-A0A1A3MW61-F1
#
_entry.id   AF-A0A1A3MW61-F1
#
_cell.length_a   1.000
_cell.length_b   1.000
_cell.length_c   1.000
_cell.angle_alpha   90.00
_cell.angle_beta   90.00
_cell.angle_gamma   90.00
#
_symmetry.space_group_name_H-M   'P 1'
#
loop_
_entity.id
_entity.type
_entity.pdbx_description
1 polymer ?
#
loop_
_entity_poly.entity_id
_entity_poly.type
_entity_poly.pdbx_seq_one_letter_code
_entity_poly.pdbx_strand_id
1 'polypeptide(L)'
;MKLLLIPASAAVAAGAIGLATPAQADANQDQAFLVSLNAAGITYNDPESAIAAGKTVCTLADGGKSGVEVVQVLQNGNPGLSQENAARFTAIAANVYCPAKLPAKGSG
;
A
#
# COMPACT_ATOMS: atom_id res chain seq x y z
N MET A 1 -25.92 -38.63 38.90
CA MET A 1 -27.26 -38.00 38.89
C MET A 1 -27.10 -36.59 38.35
N LYS A 2 -28.02 -36.19 37.47
CA LYS A 2 -28.05 -34.96 36.67
C LYS A 2 -28.34 -33.69 37.52
N LEU A 3 -28.24 -32.52 36.86
CA LEU A 3 -28.74 -31.15 37.15
C LEU A 3 -27.63 -30.18 37.61
N LEU A 4 -27.41 -28.97 37.03
CA LEU A 4 -28.29 -28.04 36.29
C LEU A 4 -27.50 -26.98 35.48
N LEU A 5 -28.27 -26.20 34.72
CA LEU A 5 -28.04 -25.30 33.59
C LEU A 5 -27.75 -23.80 33.96
N ILE A 6 -26.89 -23.15 33.14
CA ILE A 6 -26.76 -21.71 32.70
C ILE A 6 -26.53 -20.57 33.74
N PRO A 7 -25.76 -19.49 33.41
CA PRO A 7 -26.20 -18.47 32.44
C PRO A 7 -25.12 -17.92 31.47
N ALA A 8 -25.64 -17.25 30.44
CA ALA A 8 -24.98 -16.55 29.34
C ALA A 8 -23.99 -15.44 29.76
N SER A 9 -22.96 -15.20 28.95
CA SER A 9 -22.77 -13.96 28.17
C SER A 9 -21.31 -13.70 27.76
N ALA A 10 -21.17 -12.94 26.66
CA ALA A 10 -20.03 -12.12 26.24
C ALA A 10 -18.96 -12.74 25.31
N ALA A 11 -19.22 -12.55 24.00
CA ALA A 11 -18.34 -11.93 23.02
C ALA A 11 -16.81 -12.01 23.21
N VAL A 12 -16.10 -12.56 22.21
CA VAL A 12 -14.87 -11.94 21.70
C VAL A 12 -14.82 -12.13 20.18
N ALA A 13 -14.66 -11.02 19.48
CA ALA A 13 -14.52 -10.94 18.04
C ALA A 13 -13.37 -11.84 17.53
N ALA A 14 -13.67 -12.67 16.53
CA ALA A 14 -12.64 -13.26 15.69
C ALA A 14 -12.03 -12.15 14.82
N GLY A 15 -10.86 -11.66 15.23
CA GLY A 15 -10.17 -10.59 14.53
C GLY A 15 -9.04 -9.98 15.35
N ALA A 16 -8.25 -10.80 16.05
CA ALA A 16 -6.95 -10.37 16.51
C ALA A 16 -6.05 -10.20 15.27
N ILE A 17 -6.15 -9.04 14.62
CA ILE A 17 -5.04 -8.56 13.79
C ILE A 17 -3.93 -8.33 14.79
N GLY A 18 -2.95 -9.23 14.79
CA GLY A 18 -1.79 -9.14 15.64
C GLY A 18 -1.20 -7.74 15.55
N LEU A 19 -0.63 -7.29 16.66
CA LEU A 19 0.20 -6.10 16.72
C LEU A 19 1.41 -6.31 15.80
N ALA A 20 1.21 -6.15 14.50
CA ALA A 20 2.30 -6.02 13.56
C ALA A 20 2.95 -4.69 13.89
N THR A 21 4.20 -4.73 14.32
CA THR A 21 5.04 -3.54 14.35
C THR A 21 5.01 -2.95 12.94
N PRO A 22 4.45 -1.73 12.74
CA PRO A 22 4.30 -1.15 11.40
C PRO A 22 5.64 -1.17 10.67
N ALA A 23 6.71 -0.87 11.39
CA ALA A 23 8.09 -0.84 10.91
C ALA A 23 8.54 -2.10 10.14
N GLN A 24 8.12 -3.31 10.52
CA GLN A 24 8.54 -4.52 9.82
C GLN A 24 7.72 -4.78 8.55
N ALA A 25 6.42 -4.49 8.59
CA ALA A 25 5.55 -4.57 7.42
C ALA A 25 5.93 -3.51 6.38
N ASP A 26 6.15 -2.28 6.83
CA ASP A 26 6.64 -1.15 6.02
C ASP A 26 7.97 -1.51 5.34
N ALA A 27 8.96 -2.02 6.07
CA ALA A 27 10.25 -2.39 5.49
C ALA A 27 10.14 -3.47 4.39
N ASN A 28 9.23 -4.43 4.56
CA ASN A 28 8.96 -5.45 3.55
C ASN A 28 8.27 -4.87 2.31
N GLN A 29 7.32 -3.95 2.50
CA GLN A 29 6.65 -3.24 1.41
C GLN A 29 7.63 -2.32 0.68
N ASP A 30 8.46 -1.59 1.40
CA ASP A 30 9.49 -0.70 0.87
C ASP A 30 10.47 -1.46 -0.02
N GLN A 31 10.94 -2.63 0.44
CA GLN A 31 11.77 -3.51 -0.40
C GLN A 31 11.03 -4.01 -1.64
N ALA A 32 9.77 -4.46 -1.50
CA ALA A 32 8.97 -4.94 -2.62
C ALA A 32 8.71 -3.85 -3.66
N PHE A 33 8.49 -2.61 -3.21
CA PHE A 33 8.33 -1.44 -4.05
C PHE A 33 9.59 -1.17 -4.87
N LEU A 34 10.76 -1.09 -4.24
CA LEU A 34 12.03 -0.84 -4.92
C LEU A 34 12.38 -1.94 -5.93
N VAL A 35 12.15 -3.21 -5.57
CA VAL A 35 12.34 -4.34 -6.49
C VAL A 35 11.43 -4.21 -7.72
N SER A 36 10.18 -3.80 -7.50
CA SER A 36 9.21 -3.63 -8.58
C SER A 36 9.56 -2.46 -9.50
N LEU A 37 10.08 -1.35 -8.95
CA LEU A 37 10.61 -0.24 -9.75
C LEU A 37 11.76 -0.70 -10.64
N ASN A 38 12.73 -1.42 -10.07
CA ASN A 38 13.87 -1.94 -10.82
C ASN A 38 13.44 -2.92 -11.92
N ALA A 39 12.50 -3.83 -11.62
CA ALA A 39 11.94 -4.76 -12.60
C ALA A 39 11.19 -4.03 -13.74
N ALA A 40 10.61 -2.87 -13.47
CA ALA A 40 9.95 -2.02 -14.45
C ALA A 40 10.92 -1.13 -15.25
N GLY A 41 12.23 -1.16 -14.96
CA GLY A 41 13.24 -0.29 -15.57
C GLY A 41 13.18 1.17 -15.10
N ILE A 42 12.51 1.44 -13.97
CA ILE A 42 12.38 2.78 -13.41
C ILE A 42 13.57 3.03 -12.47
N THR A 43 14.46 3.91 -12.90
CA THR A 43 15.63 4.31 -12.11
C THR A 43 15.26 5.39 -11.09
N TYR A 44 15.85 5.32 -9.91
CA TYR A 44 15.77 6.33 -8.87
C TYR A 44 17.17 6.58 -8.30
N ASN A 45 17.44 7.82 -7.89
CA ASN A 45 18.76 8.20 -7.35
C ASN A 45 18.89 7.88 -5.86
N ASP A 46 17.78 7.97 -5.13
CA ASP A 46 17.72 7.77 -3.70
C ASP A 46 16.52 6.88 -3.34
N PRO A 47 16.74 5.72 -2.70
CA PRO A 47 15.68 4.79 -2.36
C PRO A 47 14.68 5.38 -1.35
N GLU A 48 15.13 6.17 -0.38
CA GLU A 48 14.24 6.76 0.64
C GLU A 48 13.28 7.78 0.02
N SER A 49 13.77 8.61 -0.89
CA SER A 49 12.97 9.56 -1.66
C SER A 49 11.95 8.85 -2.55
N ALA A 50 12.34 7.74 -3.19
CA ALA A 50 11.44 6.94 -4.00
C ALA A 50 10.32 6.32 -3.14
N ILE A 51 10.66 5.78 -1.97
CA ILE A 51 9.70 5.23 -1.00
C ILE A 51 8.73 6.31 -0.53
N ALA A 52 9.22 7.49 -0.14
CA ALA A 52 8.38 8.59 0.32
C ALA A 52 7.38 9.06 -0.77
N ALA A 53 7.85 9.16 -2.01
CA ALA A 53 7.00 9.45 -3.16
C ALA A 53 5.96 8.34 -3.42
N GLY A 54 6.36 7.07 -3.30
CA GLY A 54 5.47 5.91 -3.41
C GLY A 54 4.37 5.90 -2.36
N LYS A 55 4.71 6.15 -1.08
CA LYS A 55 3.71 6.22 0.01
C LYS A 55 2.72 7.38 -0.20
N THR A 56 3.19 8.49 -0.79
CA THR A 56 2.32 9.64 -1.12
C THR A 56 1.22 9.28 -2.13
N VAL A 57 1.46 8.33 -3.04
CA VAL A 57 0.43 7.87 -4.00
C VAL A 57 -0.83 7.41 -3.28
N CYS A 58 -0.70 6.62 -2.21
CA CYS A 58 -1.86 6.18 -1.44
C CYS A 58 -2.57 7.32 -0.73
N THR A 59 -1.81 8.23 -0.10
CA THR A 59 -2.38 9.41 0.54
C THR A 59 -3.19 10.27 -0.44
N LEU A 60 -2.68 10.47 -1.66
CA LEU A 60 -3.37 11.24 -2.69
C LEU A 60 -4.61 10.51 -3.21
N ALA A 61 -4.51 9.19 -3.43
CA ALA A 61 -5.63 8.37 -3.87
C ALA A 61 -6.75 8.31 -2.79
N ASP A 62 -6.39 8.17 -1.52
CA ASP A 62 -7.32 8.22 -0.39
C ASP A 62 -7.95 9.61 -0.23
N GLY A 63 -7.22 10.67 -0.61
CA GLY A 63 -7.74 12.03 -0.73
C GLY A 63 -8.65 12.28 -1.94
N GLY A 64 -8.95 11.26 -2.75
CA GLY A 64 -9.84 11.35 -3.91
C GLY A 64 -9.20 11.90 -5.18
N LYS A 65 -7.87 12.00 -5.25
CA LYS A 65 -7.19 12.48 -6.46
C LYS A 65 -7.24 11.46 -7.57
N SER A 66 -7.44 11.93 -8.79
CA SER A 66 -7.35 11.10 -9.98
C SER A 66 -5.92 10.60 -10.21
N GLY A 67 -5.77 9.47 -10.91
CA GLY A 67 -4.43 8.96 -11.28
C GLY A 67 -3.60 9.97 -12.07
N VAL A 68 -4.24 10.83 -12.87
CA VAL A 68 -3.57 11.92 -13.61
C VAL A 68 -3.01 12.98 -12.67
N GLU A 69 -3.77 13.41 -11.67
CA GLU A 69 -3.28 14.37 -10.67
C GLU A 69 -2.13 13.79 -9.84
N VAL A 70 -2.19 12.50 -9.48
CA VAL A 70 -1.11 11.82 -8.76
C VAL A 70 0.17 11.82 -9.60
N VAL A 71 0.06 11.46 -10.89
CA VAL A 71 1.19 11.50 -11.83
C VAL A 71 1.77 12.92 -11.92
N GLN A 72 0.94 13.95 -12.03
CA GLN A 72 1.42 15.34 -12.07
C GLN A 72 2.15 15.75 -10.79
N VAL A 73 1.64 15.38 -9.62
CA VAL A 73 2.30 15.65 -8.33
C VAL A 73 3.67 14.96 -8.28
N LEU A 74 3.76 13.70 -8.73
CA LEU A 74 5.02 12.97 -8.77
C LEU A 74 6.03 13.62 -9.73
N GLN A 75 5.60 14.05 -10.91
CA GLN A 75 6.47 14.70 -11.88
C GLN A 75 6.98 16.07 -11.41
N ASN A 76 6.14 16.84 -10.72
CA ASN A 76 6.55 18.12 -10.15
C ASN A 76 7.67 17.97 -9.11
N GLY A 77 7.66 16.87 -8.34
CA GLY A 77 8.74 16.53 -7.41
C GLY A 77 9.93 15.82 -8.07
N ASN A 78 9.75 15.25 -9.26
CA ASN A 78 10.72 14.40 -9.95
C ASN A 78 10.75 14.75 -11.45
N PRO A 79 11.38 15.87 -11.85
CA PRO A 79 11.38 16.32 -13.25
C PRO A 79 12.06 15.34 -14.23
N GLY A 80 12.89 14.41 -13.73
CA GLY A 80 13.47 13.32 -14.52
C GLY A 80 12.52 12.13 -14.78
N LEU A 81 11.34 12.09 -14.14
CA LEU A 81 10.38 11.00 -14.28
C LEU A 81 9.47 11.24 -15.50
N SER A 82 9.69 10.48 -16.57
CA SER A 82 8.83 10.54 -17.76
C SER A 82 7.36 10.24 -17.40
N GLN A 83 6.42 10.71 -18.21
CA GLN A 83 4.98 10.49 -17.95
C GLN A 83 4.63 9.00 -17.89
N GLU A 84 5.23 8.21 -18.77
CA GLU A 84 5.08 6.76 -18.76
C GLU A 84 5.61 6.14 -17.46
N ASN A 85 6.83 6.52 -17.05
CA ASN A 85 7.42 6.01 -15.81
C ASN A 85 6.65 6.49 -14.58
N ALA A 86 6.09 7.69 -14.59
CA ALA A 86 5.25 8.20 -13.51
C ALA A 86 3.94 7.41 -13.38
N ALA A 87 3.31 7.04 -14.50
CA ALA A 87 2.13 6.18 -14.50
C ALA A 87 2.44 4.77 -13.96
N ARG A 88 3.53 4.16 -14.44
CA ARG A 88 4.00 2.85 -13.95
C ARG A 88 4.37 2.90 -12.47
N PHE A 89 5.08 3.94 -12.04
CA PHE A 89 5.43 4.20 -10.64
C PHE A 89 4.17 4.28 -9.77
N THR A 90 3.18 5.06 -10.21
CA THR A 90 1.89 5.21 -9.52
C THR A 90 1.19 3.85 -9.36
N ALA A 91 1.14 3.05 -10.42
CA ALA A 91 0.52 1.73 -10.38
C ALA A 91 1.27 0.78 -9.42
N ILE A 92 2.60 0.75 -9.46
CA ILE A 92 3.42 -0.08 -8.56
C ILE A 92 3.21 0.35 -7.11
N ALA A 93 3.29 1.65 -6.83
CA ALA A 93 3.05 2.22 -5.51
C ALA A 93 1.65 1.86 -4.99
N ALA A 94 0.61 1.97 -5.82
CA ALA A 94 -0.75 1.60 -5.44
C ALA A 94 -0.88 0.11 -5.08
N ASN A 95 -0.21 -0.78 -5.83
CA ASN A 95 -0.18 -2.21 -5.55
C ASN A 95 0.52 -2.56 -4.24
N VAL A 96 1.60 -1.87 -3.92
CA VAL A 96 2.42 -2.19 -2.75
C VAL A 96 1.88 -1.52 -1.48
N TYR A 97 1.49 -0.25 -1.56
CA TYR A 97 1.14 0.55 -0.40
C TYR A 97 -0.38 0.70 -0.17
N CYS A 98 -1.22 0.52 -1.20
CA CYS A 98 -2.69 0.57 -1.05
C CYS A 98 -3.39 -0.76 -1.47
N PRO A 99 -2.92 -1.93 -1.02
CA PRO A 99 -3.49 -3.22 -1.44
C PRO A 99 -4.96 -3.39 -1.04
N ALA A 100 -5.40 -2.75 0.05
CA ALA A 100 -6.79 -2.79 0.51
C ALA A 100 -7.77 -2.01 -0.40
N LYS A 101 -7.25 -1.15 -1.29
CA LYS A 101 -8.04 -0.32 -2.22
C LYS A 101 -8.11 -0.91 -3.62
N LEU A 102 -7.27 -1.91 -3.90
CA LEU A 102 -7.34 -2.69 -5.11
C LEU A 102 -8.33 -3.83 -4.89
N PRO A 103 -9.28 -4.07 -5.80
CA PRO A 103 -10.12 -5.26 -5.70
C PRO A 103 -9.19 -6.46 -5.61
N ALA A 104 -9.33 -7.26 -4.54
CA ALA A 104 -8.56 -8.48 -4.36
C ALA A 104 -8.70 -9.30 -5.65
N LYS A 105 -7.60 -9.43 -6.39
CA LYS A 105 -7.56 -10.22 -7.61
C LYS A 105 -7.81 -11.68 -7.23
N GLY A 106 -9.07 -12.10 -7.20
CA GLY A 106 -9.46 -13.49 -6.95
C GLY A 106 -10.74 -13.71 -6.14
N SER A 107 -11.88 -13.22 -6.63
CA SER A 107 -13.19 -13.81 -6.33
C SER A 107 -13.98 -13.91 -7.62
N GLY A 108 -13.69 -14.96 -8.39
CA GLY A 108 -14.42 -15.37 -9.59
C GLY A 108 -14.33 -16.88 -9.70
#